data_AF-A0A5C9ADQ6-F1
#
_entry.id   AF-A0A5C9ADQ6-F1
#
_cell.length_a   1.000
_cell.length_b   1.000
_cell.length_c   1.000
_cell.angle_alpha   90.00
_cell.angle_beta   90.00
_cell.angle_gamma   90.00
#
_symmetry.space_group_name_H-M   'P 1'
#
loop_
_entity.id
_entity.type
_entity.pdbx_description
1 polymer ?
#
loop_
_entity_poly.entity_id
_entity_poly.type
_entity_poly.pdbx_seq_one_letter_code
_entity_poly.pdbx_strand_id
1 'polypeptide(L)'
;WGHNNRTVALRIPCGDRHNHRVEYRVAGADANPYLVMAAIFAGILHGLDNELPLQEEVEGNGLEQDGLPFPIRQSDALGEFIENDHLRRYLGERFCHVYHACKNDELLQFERLITETEIEWMLKNA
;
A
#
# COMPACT_ATOMS: atom_id res chain seq x y z
N TRP A 1 -10.59 8.44 2.21
CA TRP A 1 -10.68 8.17 3.67
C TRP A 1 -12.15 8.33 4.08
N GLY A 2 -12.56 7.99 5.31
CA GLY A 2 -13.95 8.22 5.72
C GLY A 2 -14.26 7.89 7.17
N HIS A 3 -15.32 8.53 7.70
CA HIS A 3 -15.80 8.34 9.06
C HIS A 3 -16.60 7.05 9.22
N ASN A 4 -16.17 6.22 10.16
CA ASN A 4 -16.72 4.90 10.45
C ASN A 4 -16.87 3.97 9.22
N ASN A 5 -16.27 4.33 8.09
CA ASN A 5 -16.44 3.63 6.84
C ASN A 5 -15.44 2.47 6.75
N ARG A 6 -15.94 1.23 6.66
CA ARG A 6 -15.10 0.00 6.58
C ARG A 6 -14.72 -0.38 5.14
N THR A 7 -15.06 0.43 4.16
CA THR A 7 -14.74 0.19 2.74
C THR A 7 -13.57 1.05 2.24
N VAL A 8 -13.02 1.92 3.09
CA VAL A 8 -11.88 2.80 2.76
C VAL A 8 -10.56 2.30 3.37
N ALA A 9 -9.45 2.70 2.73
CA ALA A 9 -8.08 2.42 3.16
C ALA A 9 -7.69 3.11 4.48
N LEU A 10 -8.15 4.35 4.68
CA LEU A 10 -7.96 5.14 5.90
C LEU A 10 -9.32 5.42 6.51
N ARG A 11 -9.57 4.87 7.70
CA ARG A 11 -10.83 4.99 8.43
C ARG A 11 -10.64 5.83 9.68
N ILE A 12 -11.60 6.68 10.00
CA ILE A 12 -11.69 7.36 11.30
C ILE A 12 -12.80 6.67 12.11
N PRO A 13 -12.48 5.83 13.11
CA PRO A 13 -13.50 5.14 13.90
C PRO A 13 -14.35 6.11 14.72
N CYS A 14 -15.60 5.71 15.03
CA CYS A 14 -16.37 6.39 16.07
C CYS A 14 -15.65 6.30 17.41
N GLY A 15 -15.56 7.43 18.11
CA GLY A 15 -14.91 7.53 19.40
C GLY A 15 -15.02 8.94 19.95
N ASP A 16 -14.77 9.08 21.25
CA ASP A 16 -14.57 10.40 21.85
C ASP A 16 -13.23 11.01 21.38
N ARG A 17 -12.98 12.24 21.83
CA ARG A 17 -11.75 12.96 21.49
C ARG A 17 -10.47 12.23 21.92
N HIS A 18 -10.52 11.45 23.01
CA HIS A 18 -9.35 10.72 23.51
C HIS A 18 -9.01 9.51 22.62
N ASN A 19 -10.02 8.93 21.96
CA ASN A 19 -9.88 7.79 21.07
C ASN A 19 -9.82 8.19 19.58
N HIS A 20 -9.75 9.49 19.26
CA HIS A 20 -9.71 9.98 17.89
C HIS A 20 -8.40 9.59 17.20
N ARG A 21 -8.51 8.79 16.14
CA ARG A 21 -7.35 8.19 15.46
C ARG A 21 -7.66 7.84 14.02
N VAL A 22 -6.61 7.71 13.22
CA VAL A 22 -6.67 7.14 11.88
C VAL A 22 -6.35 5.64 11.96
N GLU A 23 -7.23 4.81 11.42
CA GLU A 23 -7.03 3.38 11.23
C GLU A 23 -6.54 3.15 9.79
N TYR A 24 -5.28 2.70 9.65
CA TYR A 24 -4.70 2.27 8.37
C TYR A 24 -5.03 0.81 8.10
N ARG A 25 -5.61 0.51 6.93
CA ARG A 25 -6.25 -0.79 6.65
C ARG A 25 -5.72 -1.50 5.40
N VAL A 26 -4.60 -1.05 4.85
CA VAL A 26 -4.05 -1.57 3.59
C VAL A 26 -2.99 -2.66 3.82
N ALA A 27 -2.15 -2.54 4.85
CA ALA A 27 -1.12 -3.55 5.10
C ALA A 27 -1.73 -4.87 5.59
N GLY A 28 -1.28 -5.98 4.99
CA GLY A 28 -1.54 -7.33 5.47
C GLY A 28 -0.69 -7.68 6.69
N ALA A 29 -1.01 -8.81 7.31
CA ALA A 29 -0.29 -9.32 8.49
C ALA A 29 1.13 -9.85 8.15
N ASP A 30 1.41 -10.04 6.86
CA ASP A 30 2.69 -10.43 6.28
C ASP A 30 3.70 -9.27 6.17
N ALA A 31 3.23 -8.02 6.31
CA ALA A 31 4.09 -6.85 6.22
C ALA A 31 4.96 -6.67 7.46
N ASN A 32 6.20 -6.18 7.27
CA ASN A 32 7.07 -5.80 8.38
C ASN A 32 6.51 -4.55 9.08
N PRO A 33 6.14 -4.62 10.37
CA PRO A 33 5.47 -3.52 11.06
C PRO A 33 6.32 -2.26 11.15
N TYR A 34 7.65 -2.38 11.22
CA TYR A 34 8.55 -1.23 11.26
C TYR A 34 8.55 -0.48 9.93
N LEU A 35 8.53 -1.21 8.81
CA LEU A 35 8.50 -0.60 7.48
C LEU A 35 7.13 0.02 7.18
N VAL A 36 6.05 -0.63 7.62
CA VAL A 36 4.70 -0.06 7.53
C VAL A 36 4.62 1.27 8.28
N MET A 37 5.07 1.31 9.53
CA MET A 37 5.06 2.54 10.33
C MET A 37 5.95 3.63 9.72
N ALA A 38 7.13 3.27 9.21
CA ALA A 38 8.02 4.22 8.53
C ALA A 38 7.36 4.84 7.29
N ALA A 39 6.70 4.04 6.45
CA ALA A 39 5.99 4.52 5.26
C ALA A 39 4.80 5.42 5.62
N ILE A 40 4.03 5.05 6.66
CA ILE A 40 2.91 5.88 7.15
C ILE A 40 3.43 7.23 7.67
N PHE A 41 4.50 7.23 8.47
CA PHE A 41 5.09 8.48 8.95
C PHE A 41 5.68 9.34 7.83
N ALA A 42 6.30 8.74 6.80
CA ALA A 42 6.74 9.46 5.63
C ALA A 42 5.59 10.19 4.93
N GLY A 43 4.43 9.54 4.76
CA GLY A 43 3.24 10.17 4.19
C GLY A 43 2.66 11.30 5.06
N ILE A 44 2.60 11.09 6.39
CA ILE A 44 2.15 12.12 7.33
C ILE A 44 3.06 13.35 7.28
N LEU A 45 4.37 13.15 7.36
CA LEU A 45 5.36 14.23 7.28
C LEU A 45 5.24 14.97 5.94
N HIS A 46 5.12 14.25 4.83
CA HIS A 46 4.91 14.87 3.53
C HIS A 46 3.67 15.77 3.50
N GLY A 47 2.53 15.31 4.02
CA GLY A 47 1.31 16.11 4.07
C GLY A 47 1.45 17.37 4.94
N LEU A 48 2.11 17.24 6.11
CA LEU A 48 2.35 18.36 7.03
C LEU A 48 3.31 19.40 6.44
N ASP A 49 4.37 18.95 5.75
CA ASP A 49 5.40 19.83 5.19
C ASP A 49 4.95 20.56 3.92
N ASN A 50 3.88 20.10 3.25
CA ASN A 50 3.45 20.60 1.93
C ASN A 50 2.01 21.13 1.90
N GLU A 51 1.32 21.22 3.05
CA GLU A 51 -0.05 21.76 3.18
C GLU A 51 -1.03 21.21 2.11
N LEU A 52 -0.99 19.90 1.89
CA LEU A 52 -1.78 19.28 0.82
C LEU A 52 -3.29 19.41 1.10
N PRO A 53 -4.12 19.65 0.06
CA PRO A 53 -5.56 19.71 0.22
C PRO A 53 -6.12 18.34 0.63
N LEU A 54 -6.85 18.31 1.75
CA LEU A 54 -7.59 17.12 2.18
C LEU A 54 -8.80 16.94 1.25
N GLN A 55 -8.86 15.79 0.58
CA GLN A 55 -10.02 15.42 -0.23
C GLN A 55 -11.25 15.20 0.66
N GLU A 56 -12.45 15.35 0.09
CA GLU A 56 -13.70 15.03 0.78
C GLU A 56 -13.72 13.58 1.28
N GLU A 57 -14.48 13.34 2.35
CA GLU A 57 -14.67 11.99 2.85
C GLU A 57 -15.51 11.14 1.90
N VAL A 58 -15.23 9.85 1.89
CA VAL A 58 -16.03 8.88 1.16
C VAL A 58 -17.25 8.52 2.00
N GLU A 59 -18.42 8.99 1.55
CA GLU A 59 -19.73 8.59 2.06
C GLU A 59 -20.22 7.30 1.37
N GLY A 60 -20.97 6.46 2.10
CA GLY A 60 -21.50 5.21 1.55
C GLY A 60 -20.44 4.14 1.26
N ASN A 61 -20.59 3.41 0.14
CA ASN A 61 -19.69 2.33 -0.25
C ASN A 61 -18.50 2.85 -1.06
N GLY A 62 -17.32 2.86 -0.45
CA GLY A 62 -16.08 3.28 -1.10
C GLY A 62 -15.59 2.35 -2.20
N LEU A 63 -16.14 1.14 -2.35
CA LEU A 63 -15.86 0.25 -3.47
C LEU A 63 -16.56 0.67 -4.76
N GLU A 64 -17.56 1.56 -4.66
CA GLU A 64 -18.34 2.08 -5.79
C GLU A 64 -17.91 3.50 -6.21
N GLN A 65 -16.93 4.07 -5.51
CA GLN A 65 -16.43 5.41 -5.79
C GLN A 65 -15.14 5.38 -6.61
N ASP A 66 -14.94 6.42 -7.42
CA ASP A 66 -13.67 6.68 -8.08
C ASP A 66 -12.63 7.07 -7.04
N GLY A 67 -11.67 6.17 -6.79
CA GLY A 67 -10.55 6.37 -5.88
C GLY A 67 -9.21 6.35 -6.59
N LEU A 68 -8.14 6.61 -5.84
CA LEU A 68 -6.78 6.30 -6.30
C LEU A 68 -6.62 4.77 -6.31
N PRO A 69 -6.43 4.12 -7.47
CA PRO A 69 -6.25 2.68 -7.52
C PRO A 69 -4.92 2.31 -6.86
N PHE A 70 -4.94 1.24 -6.07
CA PHE A 70 -3.70 0.62 -5.60
C PHE A 70 -3.14 -0.32 -6.66
N PRO A 71 -1.81 -0.47 -6.74
CA PRO A 71 -1.21 -1.51 -7.55
C PRO A 71 -1.70 -2.88 -7.07
N ILE A 72 -2.24 -3.68 -8.00
CA ILE A 72 -2.76 -5.03 -7.73
C ILE A 72 -1.73 -6.13 -7.99
N ARG A 73 -0.59 -5.77 -8.59
CA ARG A 73 0.56 -6.65 -8.80
C ARG A 73 1.76 -6.11 -8.04
N GLN A 74 2.56 -7.02 -7.49
CA GLN A 74 3.81 -6.65 -6.81
C GLN A 74 4.79 -5.93 -7.74
N SER A 75 4.82 -6.27 -9.03
CA SER A 75 5.61 -5.55 -10.05
C SER A 75 5.28 -4.05 -10.10
N ASP A 76 3.99 -3.74 -10.10
CA ASP A 76 3.49 -2.38 -10.24
C ASP A 76 3.77 -1.59 -8.95
N ALA A 77 3.58 -2.23 -7.79
CA ALA A 77 3.90 -1.66 -6.49
C ALA A 77 5.40 -1.35 -6.33
N LEU A 78 6.29 -2.21 -6.85
CA LEU A 78 7.73 -1.97 -6.85
C LEU A 78 8.12 -0.82 -7.78
N GLY A 79 7.48 -0.74 -8.96
CA GLY A 79 7.64 0.37 -9.88
C GLY A 79 7.21 1.70 -9.26
N GLU A 80 6.01 1.77 -8.69
CA GLU A 80 5.54 2.98 -8.00
C GLU A 80 6.43 3.36 -6.80
N PHE A 81 6.94 2.37 -6.06
CA PHE A 81 7.83 2.61 -4.91
C PHE A 81 9.15 3.29 -5.31
N ILE A 82 9.80 2.84 -6.39
CA ILE A 82 11.12 3.37 -6.78
C ILE A 82 11.03 4.71 -7.52
N GLU A 83 9.91 4.97 -8.19
CA GLU A 83 9.63 6.26 -8.84
C GLU A 83 9.09 7.32 -7.86
N ASN A 84 8.77 6.95 -6.61
CA ASN A 84 8.27 7.89 -5.61
C ASN A 84 9.39 8.66 -4.90
N ASP A 85 9.72 9.84 -5.43
CA ASP A 85 10.77 10.72 -4.89
C ASP A 85 10.52 11.13 -3.44
N HIS A 86 9.27 11.39 -3.05
CA HIS A 86 8.93 11.80 -1.68
C HIS A 86 9.23 10.68 -0.70
N LEU A 87 8.74 9.46 -0.97
CA LEU A 87 8.95 8.31 -0.12
C LEU A 87 10.45 7.95 -0.03
N ARG A 88 11.17 8.03 -1.15
CA ARG A 88 12.63 7.82 -1.20
C ARG A 88 13.41 8.85 -0.38
N ARG A 89 12.98 10.10 -0.38
CA ARG A 89 13.59 11.15 0.45
C ARG A 89 13.41 10.86 1.94
N TYR A 90 12.23 10.41 2.38
CA TYR A 90 11.96 10.15 3.80
C TYR A 90 12.56 8.82 4.30
N LEU A 91 12.52 7.76 3.50
CA LEU A 91 13.07 6.45 3.88
C LEU A 91 14.58 6.34 3.61
N GLY A 92 15.12 7.23 2.77
CA GLY A 92 16.52 7.27 2.36
C GLY A 92 16.78 6.48 1.08
N GLU A 93 17.45 7.12 0.12
CA GLU A 93 17.68 6.56 -1.22
C GLU A 93 18.38 5.19 -1.19
N ARG A 94 19.39 5.04 -0.34
CA ARG A 94 20.13 3.78 -0.21
C ARG A 94 19.23 2.64 0.28
N PHE A 95 18.34 2.91 1.24
CA PHE A 95 17.40 1.91 1.72
C PHE A 95 16.43 1.51 0.61
N CYS A 96 15.82 2.49 -0.06
CA CYS A 96 14.87 2.21 -1.14
C CYS A 96 15.51 1.42 -2.28
N HIS A 97 16.72 1.76 -2.69
CA HIS A 97 17.43 1.03 -3.73
C HIS A 97 17.66 -0.44 -3.36
N VAL A 98 18.18 -0.70 -2.16
CA VAL A 98 18.44 -2.08 -1.69
C VAL A 98 17.15 -2.86 -1.51
N TYR A 99 16.13 -2.26 -0.89
CA TYR A 99 14.84 -2.89 -0.68
C TYR A 99 14.17 -3.28 -2.01
N HIS A 100 14.16 -2.35 -2.98
CA HIS A 100 13.65 -2.60 -4.32
C HIS A 100 14.43 -3.73 -5.01
N ALA A 101 15.76 -3.69 -4.98
CA ALA A 101 16.59 -4.73 -5.60
C ALA A 101 16.30 -6.13 -5.02
N CYS A 102 16.20 -6.25 -3.69
CA CYS A 102 15.86 -7.52 -3.04
C CYS A 102 14.46 -8.01 -3.42
N LYS A 103 13.44 -7.13 -3.36
CA LYS A 103 12.06 -7.51 -3.67
C LYS A 103 11.82 -7.79 -5.14
N ASN A 104 12.55 -7.13 -6.02
CA ASN A 104 12.52 -7.42 -7.45
C ASN A 104 13.19 -8.76 -7.78
N ASP A 105 14.32 -9.10 -7.13
CA ASP A 105 14.92 -10.43 -7.29
C ASP A 105 13.99 -11.53 -6.79
N GLU A 106 13.38 -11.36 -5.61
CA GLU A 106 12.38 -12.29 -5.07
C GLU A 106 11.21 -12.53 -6.06
N LEU A 107 10.68 -11.46 -6.65
CA LEU A 107 9.63 -11.54 -7.66
C LEU A 107 10.10 -12.29 -8.91
N LEU A 108 11.30 -11.98 -9.42
CA LEU A 108 11.87 -12.66 -10.59
C LEU A 108 12.12 -14.15 -10.33
N GLN A 109 12.49 -14.54 -9.10
CA GLN A 109 12.60 -15.96 -8.75
C GLN A 109 11.24 -16.64 -8.76
N PHE A 110 10.21 -15.99 -8.22
CA PHE A 110 8.85 -16.51 -8.23
C PHE A 110 8.31 -16.68 -9.65
N GLU A 111 8.48 -15.67 -10.52
CA GLU A 111 7.99 -15.69 -11.91
C GLU A 111 8.68 -16.74 -12.80
N ARG A 112 9.79 -17.33 -12.35
CA ARG A 112 10.45 -18.46 -13.03
C ARG A 112 9.87 -19.83 -12.66
N LEU A 113 9.02 -19.89 -11.63
CA LEU A 113 8.38 -21.12 -11.21
C LEU A 113 7.16 -21.41 -12.08
N ILE A 114 6.91 -22.69 -12.33
CA ILE A 114 5.62 -23.17 -12.81
C ILE A 114 4.90 -23.73 -11.59
N THR A 115 3.82 -23.07 -11.19
CA THR A 115 3.02 -23.45 -10.03
C THR A 115 2.17 -24.69 -10.32
N GLU A 116 1.79 -25.42 -9.26
CA GLU A 116 0.90 -26.58 -9.38
C GLU A 116 -0.43 -26.20 -10.05
N THR A 117 -0.96 -25.01 -9.74
CA THR A 117 -2.19 -24.48 -10.37
C THR A 117 -2.04 -24.30 -11.88
N GLU A 118 -0.92 -23.76 -12.35
CA GLU A 118 -0.66 -23.62 -13.78
C GLU A 118 -0.56 -24.98 -14.48
N ILE A 119 0.11 -25.96 -13.84
CA ILE A 119 0.19 -27.34 -14.35
C ILE A 119 -1.21 -27.95 -14.45
N GLU A 120 -2.02 -27.83 -13.40
CA GLU A 120 -3.38 -28.36 -13.38
C GLU A 120 -4.26 -27.74 -14.46
N TRP A 121 -4.20 -26.43 -14.65
CA TRP A 121 -4.99 -25.74 -15.68
C TRP A 121 -4.57 -26.13 -17.09
N MET A 122 -3.27 -26.29 -17.34
CA MET A 122 -2.76 -26.65 -18.66
C MET A 122 -2.98 -28.13 -19.00
N LEU A 123 -3.00 -29.03 -18.00
CA LEU A 123 -3.17 -30.47 -18.21
C LEU A 123 -4.61 -30.97 -18.07
N LYS A 124 -5.48 -30.31 -17.29
CA LYS A 124 -6.91 -30.69 -17.19
C LYS A 124 -7.78 -30.09 -18.30
N ASN A 125 -7.32 -29.03 -18.96
CA ASN A 125 -8.02 -28.40 -20.09
C ASN A 125 -7.41 -28.76 -21.46
N ALA A 126 -6.44 -29.67 -21.51
CA ALA A 126 -5.91 -30.27 -22.73
C ALA A 126 -6.59 -31.62 -23.01
#